data_AF-A0A958SW81-F1
#
_entry.id   AF-A0A958SW81-F1
#
_cell.length_a   1.000
_cell.length_b   1.000
_cell.length_c   1.000
_cell.angle_alpha   90.00
_cell.angle_beta   90.00
_cell.angle_gamma   90.00
#
_symmetry.space_group_name_H-M   'P 1'
#
loop_
_entity.id
_entity.type
_entity.pdbx_description
1 polymer ?
#
loop_
_entity_poly.entity_id
_entity_poly.type
_entity_poly.pdbx_seq_one_letter_code
_entity_poly.pdbx_strand_id
1 'polypeptide(L)'
;ALKKADETPEMILKLSNLLDYLLYQVDKPAVLLTEEIEHIKDYIALEKMRFNDTLNCVFTGKDLPETAKLAPMILLPFIENSFKHGNLINGKLDVFITISCAQNTLYFSIENTSLKNDDSTAGIGLQNIQKRLELLYKDRYDLTISTTATTYKVNLTLNLS
;
A
#
# COMPACT_ATOMS: atom_id res chain seq x y z
N ALA A 1 20.70 23.20 8.82
CA ALA A 1 19.37 23.86 8.82
C ALA A 1 18.79 24.10 7.42
N LEU A 2 19.60 24.13 6.34
CA LEU A 2 19.11 24.39 4.97
C LEU A 2 18.37 23.21 4.29
N LYS A 3 18.76 21.95 4.51
CA LYS A 3 18.13 20.79 3.83
C LYS A 3 16.61 20.61 4.09
N LYS A 4 16.13 20.94 5.29
CA LYS A 4 14.69 20.81 5.62
C LYS A 4 13.82 21.82 4.87
N ALA A 5 14.37 22.98 4.49
CA ALA A 5 13.61 24.00 3.78
C ALA A 5 13.33 23.61 2.32
N ASP A 6 14.26 22.88 1.69
CA ASP A 6 14.13 22.46 0.27
C ASP A 6 13.19 21.26 0.09
N GLU A 7 13.04 20.39 1.09
CA GLU A 7 12.12 19.23 1.06
C GLU A 7 10.66 19.58 1.42
N THR A 8 10.44 20.74 2.06
CA THR A 8 9.11 21.16 2.53
C THR A 8 8.10 21.36 1.38
N PRO A 9 8.44 22.05 0.27
CA PRO A 9 7.52 22.21 -0.85
C PRO A 9 7.13 20.88 -1.52
N GLU A 10 8.08 19.95 -1.66
CA GLU A 10 7.83 18.64 -2.25
C GLU A 10 6.90 17.81 -1.35
N MET A 11 7.11 17.84 -0.04
CA MET A 11 6.24 17.17 0.93
C MET A 11 4.80 17.70 0.88
N ILE A 12 4.63 19.02 0.80
CA ILE A 12 3.31 19.65 0.68
C ILE A 12 2.61 19.20 -0.61
N LEU A 13 3.33 19.16 -1.73
CA LEU A 13 2.77 18.70 -3.01
C LEU A 13 2.31 17.24 -2.94
N LYS A 14 3.14 16.33 -2.41
CA LYS A 14 2.78 14.91 -2.26
C LYS A 14 1.60 14.70 -1.34
N LEU A 15 1.52 15.47 -0.25
CA LEU A 15 0.37 15.44 0.65
C LEU A 15 -0.90 15.96 -0.04
N SER A 16 -0.80 17.04 -0.82
CA SER A 16 -1.91 17.59 -1.61
C SER A 16 -2.45 16.54 -2.59
N ASN A 17 -1.56 15.88 -3.35
CA ASN A 17 -1.94 14.82 -4.28
C ASN A 17 -2.70 13.67 -3.58
N LEU A 18 -2.24 13.28 -2.39
CA LEU A 18 -2.88 12.24 -1.61
C LEU A 18 -4.27 12.68 -1.09
N LEU A 19 -4.40 13.93 -0.64
CA LEU A 19 -5.68 14.48 -0.22
C LEU A 19 -6.67 14.58 -1.39
N ASP A 20 -6.21 15.05 -2.55
CA ASP A 20 -7.03 15.11 -3.76
C ASP A 20 -7.52 13.72 -4.19
N TYR A 21 -6.66 12.70 -4.08
CA TYR A 21 -7.05 11.30 -4.28
C TYR A 21 -8.17 10.89 -3.30
N LEU A 22 -7.99 11.14 -2.01
CA LEU A 22 -8.97 10.77 -0.98
C LEU A 22 -10.32 11.49 -1.15
N LEU A 23 -10.30 12.74 -1.64
CA LEU A 23 -11.50 13.57 -1.79
C LEU A 23 -12.27 13.31 -3.08
N TYR A 24 -11.59 12.97 -4.18
CA TYR A 24 -12.22 12.94 -5.51
C TYR A 24 -12.19 11.57 -6.20
N GLN A 25 -11.24 10.69 -5.84
CA GLN A 25 -11.06 9.42 -6.53
C GLN A 25 -11.77 8.28 -5.81
N VAL A 26 -11.89 8.32 -4.48
CA VAL A 26 -12.46 7.23 -3.64
C VAL A 26 -13.90 6.87 -3.99
N ASP A 27 -14.68 7.85 -4.46
CA ASP A 27 -16.08 7.67 -4.84
C ASP A 27 -16.28 7.19 -6.28
N LYS A 28 -15.20 7.12 -7.08
CA LYS A 28 -15.29 6.59 -8.44
C LYS A 28 -15.43 5.06 -8.42
N PRO A 29 -16.17 4.48 -9.38
CA PRO A 29 -16.31 3.03 -9.48
C PRO A 29 -14.98 2.32 -9.80
N ALA A 30 -14.09 2.98 -10.55
CA ALA A 30 -12.78 2.47 -10.91
C ALA A 30 -11.80 3.60 -11.26
N VAL A 31 -10.51 3.35 -11.01
CA VAL A 31 -9.35 4.18 -11.39
C VAL A 31 -8.35 3.32 -12.18
N LEU A 32 -7.44 3.97 -12.91
CA LEU A 32 -6.36 3.22 -13.57
C LEU A 32 -5.40 2.65 -12.52
N LEU A 33 -4.90 1.44 -12.76
CA LEU A 33 -3.87 0.83 -11.91
C LEU A 33 -2.60 1.69 -11.84
N THR A 34 -2.28 2.38 -12.93
CA THR A 34 -1.16 3.32 -12.99
C THR A 34 -1.36 4.51 -12.04
N GLU A 35 -2.56 5.11 -12.01
CA GLU A 35 -2.92 6.20 -11.10
C GLU A 35 -2.83 5.74 -9.63
N GLU A 36 -3.40 4.57 -9.29
CA GLU A 36 -3.29 4.00 -7.94
C GLU A 36 -1.82 3.83 -7.51
N ILE A 37 -0.95 3.42 -8.42
CA ILE A 37 0.48 3.24 -8.15
C ILE A 37 1.22 4.55 -7.99
N GLU A 38 0.83 5.60 -8.71
CA GLU A 38 1.37 6.94 -8.49
C GLU A 38 1.06 7.43 -7.07
N HIS A 39 -0.17 7.23 -6.60
CA HIS A 39 -0.54 7.56 -5.23
C HIS A 39 0.22 6.72 -4.19
N ILE A 40 0.43 5.43 -4.45
CA ILE A 40 1.28 4.56 -3.59
C ILE A 40 2.72 5.08 -3.56
N LYS A 41 3.30 5.49 -4.69
CA LYS A 41 4.66 6.02 -4.75
C LYS A 41 4.79 7.35 -4.00
N ASP A 42 3.81 8.24 -4.13
CA ASP A 42 3.77 9.49 -3.36
C ASP A 42 3.67 9.23 -1.86
N TYR A 43 2.82 8.28 -1.45
CA TYR A 43 2.73 7.85 -0.05
C TYR A 43 4.06 7.26 0.47
N ILE A 44 4.69 6.36 -0.28
CA ILE A 44 6.00 5.78 0.08
C ILE A 44 7.07 6.89 0.20
N ALA A 45 7.05 7.90 -0.66
CA ALA A 45 7.99 9.00 -0.58
C ALA A 45 7.80 9.84 0.70
N LEU A 46 6.55 10.11 1.10
CA LEU A 46 6.23 10.75 2.38
C LEU A 46 6.75 9.91 3.56
N GLU A 47 6.55 8.59 3.52
CA GLU A 47 7.01 7.67 4.56
C GLU A 47 8.54 7.57 4.61
N LYS A 48 9.23 7.63 3.47
CA LYS A 48 10.70 7.74 3.41
C LYS A 48 11.21 9.00 4.09
N MET A 49 10.55 10.14 3.89
CA MET A 49 10.91 11.37 4.60
C MET A 49 10.65 11.26 6.11
N ARG A 50 9.56 10.58 6.52
CA ARG A 50 9.21 10.38 7.94
C ARG A 50 10.21 9.52 8.69
N PHE A 51 10.61 8.39 8.10
CA PHE A 51 11.51 7.42 8.73
C PHE A 51 13.00 7.69 8.46
N ASN A 52 13.33 8.55 7.49
CA ASN A 52 14.70 8.90 7.14
C ASN A 52 15.55 7.62 6.90
N ASP A 53 16.75 7.52 7.47
CA ASP A 53 17.66 6.38 7.27
C ASP A 53 17.20 5.06 7.92
N THR A 54 16.09 5.08 8.67
CA THR A 54 15.55 3.89 9.36
C THR A 54 14.56 3.08 8.51
N LEU A 55 14.28 3.50 7.27
CA LEU A 55 13.41 2.77 6.35
C LEU A 55 14.19 2.15 5.18
N ASN A 56 14.01 0.85 5.00
CA ASN A 56 14.38 0.14 3.78
C ASN A 56 13.10 -0.26 3.05
N CYS A 57 12.70 0.53 2.05
CA CYS A 57 11.50 0.27 1.26
C CYS A 57 11.85 -0.02 -0.20
N VAL A 58 11.46 -1.21 -0.66
CA VAL A 58 11.64 -1.67 -2.04
C VAL A 58 10.28 -1.82 -2.69
N PHE A 59 10.06 -1.12 -3.80
CA PHE A 59 8.86 -1.23 -4.62
C PHE A 59 9.23 -1.84 -5.98
N THR A 60 8.55 -2.92 -6.35
CA THR A 60 8.70 -3.59 -7.65
C THR A 60 7.36 -3.61 -8.36
N GLY A 61 7.25 -2.87 -9.45
CA GLY A 61 6.08 -2.89 -10.34
C GLY A 61 6.49 -2.43 -11.72
N LYS A 62 6.68 -3.40 -12.63
CA LYS A 62 7.10 -3.15 -14.01
C LYS A 62 6.05 -3.72 -14.96
N ASP A 63 5.97 -3.12 -16.16
CA ASP A 63 5.19 -3.60 -17.29
C ASP A 63 3.70 -3.82 -16.99
N LEU A 64 3.12 -2.90 -16.21
CA LEU A 64 1.70 -2.94 -15.87
C LEU A 64 0.85 -2.44 -17.05
N PRO A 65 -0.27 -3.09 -17.39
CA PRO A 65 -1.12 -2.64 -18.48
C PRO A 65 -1.71 -1.26 -18.19
N GLU A 66 -1.55 -0.31 -19.12
CA GLU A 66 -2.09 1.05 -18.99
C GLU A 66 -3.62 1.09 -18.94
N THR A 67 -4.29 0.02 -19.41
CA THR A 67 -5.75 -0.09 -19.44
C THR A 67 -6.32 -0.80 -18.20
N ALA A 68 -5.47 -1.39 -17.35
CA ALA A 68 -5.93 -2.10 -16.16
C ALA A 68 -6.60 -1.12 -15.19
N LYS A 69 -7.76 -1.51 -14.68
CA LYS A 69 -8.55 -0.70 -13.75
C LYS A 69 -8.89 -1.50 -12.51
N LEU A 70 -8.97 -0.81 -11.39
CA LEU A 70 -9.46 -1.35 -10.14
C LEU A 70 -10.26 -0.29 -9.39
N ALA A 71 -11.13 -0.73 -8.48
CA ALA A 71 -11.69 0.15 -7.47
C ALA A 71 -10.56 0.84 -6.67
N PRO A 72 -10.71 2.14 -6.36
CA PRO A 72 -9.76 2.87 -5.53
C PRO A 72 -9.75 2.31 -4.10
N MET A 73 -8.68 2.59 -3.36
CA MET A 73 -8.48 2.21 -1.95
C MET A 73 -8.46 0.70 -1.72
N ILE A 74 -8.00 -0.08 -2.71
CA ILE A 74 -7.80 -1.52 -2.56
C ILE A 74 -6.37 -1.83 -2.11
N LEU A 75 -5.37 -1.14 -2.65
CA LEU A 75 -3.96 -1.41 -2.38
C LEU A 75 -3.38 -0.50 -1.30
N LEU A 76 -3.65 0.81 -1.41
CA LEU A 76 -3.09 1.82 -0.50
C LEU A 76 -3.29 1.50 0.99
N PRO A 77 -4.46 1.02 1.46
CA PRO A 77 -4.62 0.69 2.88
C PRO A 77 -3.70 -0.42 3.40
N PHE A 78 -3.29 -1.38 2.56
CA PHE A 78 -2.29 -2.38 2.96
C PHE A 78 -0.90 -1.74 3.09
N ILE A 79 -0.56 -0.81 2.19
CA ILE A 79 0.67 -0.03 2.27
C ILE A 79 0.69 0.76 3.59
N GLU A 80 -0.36 1.53 3.89
CA GLU A 80 -0.48 2.31 5.12
C GLU A 80 -0.32 1.44 6.37
N ASN A 81 -0.96 0.27 6.39
CA ASN A 81 -0.87 -0.67 7.51
C ASN A 81 0.58 -1.13 7.74
N SER A 82 1.36 -1.38 6.68
CA SER A 82 2.75 -1.80 6.81
C SER A 82 3.65 -0.73 7.43
N PHE A 83 3.40 0.56 7.17
CA PHE A 83 4.15 1.66 7.80
C PHE A 83 3.64 2.01 9.20
N LYS A 84 2.35 1.83 9.46
CA LYS A 84 1.71 2.12 10.75
C LYS A 84 2.00 1.07 11.81
N HIS A 85 1.98 -0.20 11.42
CA HIS A 85 2.14 -1.36 12.29
C HIS A 85 3.49 -2.06 12.16
N GLY A 86 4.33 -1.61 11.21
CA GLY A 86 5.69 -2.09 11.07
C GLY A 86 6.55 -1.76 12.28
N ASN A 87 7.42 -2.69 12.65
CA ASN A 87 8.37 -2.51 13.74
C ASN A 87 9.79 -2.39 13.20
N LEU A 88 10.59 -1.54 13.84
CA LEU A 88 12.02 -1.48 13.58
C LEU A 88 12.68 -2.71 14.21
N ILE A 89 13.31 -3.53 13.39
CA ILE A 89 14.15 -4.65 13.83
C ILE A 89 15.59 -4.27 13.51
N ASN A 90 16.48 -4.30 14.51
CA ASN A 90 17.87 -3.85 14.38
C ASN A 90 17.99 -2.40 13.84
N GLY A 91 17.05 -1.52 14.23
CA GLY A 91 17.04 -0.12 13.84
C GLY A 91 16.51 0.17 12.43
N LYS A 92 15.99 -0.84 11.72
CA LYS A 92 15.37 -0.67 10.40
C LYS A 92 13.96 -1.24 10.33
N LEU A 93 13.08 -0.50 9.66
CA LEU A 93 11.82 -1.00 9.14
C LEU A 93 12.07 -1.45 7.69
N ASP A 94 11.86 -2.74 7.41
CA ASP A 94 11.89 -3.24 6.04
C ASP A 94 10.46 -3.34 5.51
N VAL A 95 10.22 -2.84 4.30
CA VAL A 95 8.93 -2.90 3.59
C VAL A 95 9.18 -3.28 2.13
N PHE A 96 8.73 -4.46 1.72
CA PHE A 96 8.87 -4.98 0.36
C PHE A 96 7.51 -5.04 -0.31
N ILE A 97 7.37 -4.36 -1.45
CA ILE A 97 6.11 -4.25 -2.20
C ILE A 97 6.35 -4.78 -3.61
N THR A 98 5.51 -5.71 -4.05
CA THR A 98 5.51 -6.23 -5.41
C THR A 98 4.12 -6.14 -6.00
N ILE A 99 4.04 -5.56 -7.21
CA ILE A 99 2.81 -5.44 -7.99
C ILE A 99 3.09 -5.95 -9.39
N SER A 100 2.27 -6.87 -9.88
CA SER A 100 2.29 -7.32 -11.27
C SER A 100 0.87 -7.56 -11.77
N CYS A 101 0.66 -7.47 -13.07
CA CYS A 101 -0.65 -7.70 -13.66
C CYS A 101 -0.48 -8.51 -14.94
N ALA A 102 -1.13 -9.66 -15.02
CA ALA A 102 -1.09 -10.55 -16.17
C ALA A 102 -2.48 -11.13 -16.43
N GLN A 103 -2.90 -11.18 -17.70
CA GLN A 103 -4.19 -11.78 -18.09
C GLN A 103 -5.38 -11.25 -17.26
N ASN A 104 -5.45 -9.92 -17.08
CA ASN A 104 -6.47 -9.26 -16.27
C ASN A 104 -6.51 -9.68 -14.79
N THR A 105 -5.45 -10.31 -14.30
CA THR A 105 -5.26 -10.65 -12.89
C THR A 105 -4.14 -9.79 -12.31
N LEU A 106 -4.47 -9.03 -11.28
CA LEU A 106 -3.53 -8.30 -10.46
C LEU A 106 -2.99 -9.21 -9.36
N TYR A 107 -1.67 -9.23 -9.20
CA TYR A 107 -0.97 -9.86 -8.10
C TYR A 107 -0.27 -8.79 -7.29
N PHE A 108 -0.65 -8.68 -6.03
CA PHE A 108 -0.09 -7.75 -5.07
C PHE A 108 0.50 -8.52 -3.88
N SER A 109 1.71 -8.17 -3.50
CA SER A 109 2.36 -8.69 -2.29
C SER A 109 3.00 -7.53 -1.53
N ILE A 110 2.77 -7.49 -0.23
CA ILE A 110 3.49 -6.60 0.68
C ILE A 110 3.96 -7.39 1.90
N GLU A 111 5.21 -7.15 2.29
CA GLU A 111 5.82 -7.71 3.48
C GLU A 111 6.50 -6.61 4.27
N ASN A 112 6.28 -6.56 5.58
CA ASN A 112 6.99 -5.65 6.47
C ASN A 112 7.52 -6.35 7.71
N THR A 113 8.59 -5.81 8.28
CA THR A 113 9.06 -6.24 9.61
C THR A 113 8.00 -5.91 10.66
N SER A 114 7.71 -6.87 11.54
CA SER A 114 6.71 -6.75 12.59
C SER A 114 7.10 -7.64 13.76
N LEU A 115 6.85 -7.21 14.98
CA LEU A 115 7.00 -8.06 16.16
C LEU A 115 5.64 -8.64 16.52
N LYS A 116 5.57 -9.97 16.62
CA LYS A 116 4.32 -10.65 16.98
C LYS A 116 3.86 -10.19 18.36
N ASN A 117 2.78 -9.42 18.40
CA ASN A 117 1.99 -9.22 19.60
C ASN A 117 0.86 -10.24 19.58
N ASP A 118 0.73 -11.02 20.66
CA ASP A 118 -0.32 -12.06 20.80
C ASP A 118 -1.76 -11.49 20.76
N ASP A 119 -1.90 -10.16 20.78
CA ASP A 119 -3.17 -9.42 20.65
C ASP A 119 -3.48 -8.89 19.25
N SER A 120 -2.94 -9.50 18.19
CA SER A 120 -3.20 -9.08 16.80
C SER A 120 -4.62 -9.45 16.31
N THR A 121 -5.62 -8.88 16.97
CA THR A 121 -6.97 -8.77 16.41
C THR A 121 -6.88 -8.00 15.09
N ALA A 122 -7.55 -8.49 14.06
CA ALA A 122 -7.68 -7.78 12.79
C ALA A 122 -8.27 -6.40 13.06
N GLY A 123 -7.44 -5.37 12.92
CA GLY A 123 -7.85 -3.98 13.15
C GLY A 123 -8.99 -3.57 12.20
N ILE A 124 -9.71 -2.52 12.58
CA ILE A 124 -10.84 -1.97 11.82
C ILE A 124 -10.49 -1.73 10.34
N GLY A 125 -9.26 -1.31 10.05
CA GLY A 125 -8.76 -1.10 8.68
C GLY A 125 -8.79 -2.37 7.83
N LEU A 126 -8.27 -3.49 8.35
CA LEU A 126 -8.29 -4.77 7.63
C LEU A 126 -9.72 -5.28 7.42
N GLN A 127 -10.58 -5.16 8.42
CA GLN A 127 -11.99 -5.54 8.30
C GLN A 127 -12.72 -4.72 7.22
N ASN A 128 -12.43 -3.42 7.13
CA ASN A 128 -13.04 -2.56 6.12
C ASN A 128 -12.58 -2.93 4.71
N ILE A 129 -11.29 -3.24 4.52
CA ILE A 129 -10.77 -3.67 3.22
C ILE A 129 -11.36 -5.03 2.82
N GLN A 130 -11.44 -5.99 3.75
CA GLN A 130 -12.06 -7.29 3.49
C GLN A 130 -13.53 -7.15 3.07
N LYS A 131 -14.31 -6.32 3.78
CA LYS A 131 -15.69 -6.00 3.38
C LYS A 131 -15.77 -5.36 2.00
N ARG A 132 -14.86 -4.44 1.69
CA ARG A 132 -14.79 -3.77 0.37
C ARG A 132 -14.44 -4.77 -0.74
N LEU A 133 -13.48 -5.65 -0.52
CA LEU A 133 -13.12 -6.74 -1.45
C LEU A 133 -14.31 -7.68 -1.68
N GLU A 134 -15.00 -8.09 -0.61
CA GLU A 134 -16.19 -8.93 -0.71
C GLU A 134 -17.31 -8.25 -1.50
N LEU A 135 -17.55 -6.95 -1.30
CA LEU A 135 -18.59 -6.22 -2.00
C LEU A 135 -18.29 -5.98 -3.48
N LEU A 136 -17.03 -5.68 -3.83
CA LEU A 136 -16.65 -5.25 -5.18
C LEU A 136 -16.10 -6.38 -6.06
N TYR A 137 -15.50 -7.39 -5.44
CA TYR A 137 -14.79 -8.47 -6.11
C TYR A 137 -15.21 -9.84 -5.62
N LYS A 138 -16.44 -10.00 -5.13
CA LYS A 138 -16.98 -11.30 -4.73
C LYS A 138 -16.60 -12.41 -5.71
N ASP A 139 -16.06 -13.51 -5.19
CA ASP A 139 -15.57 -14.68 -5.95
C ASP A 139 -14.48 -14.38 -7.01
N ARG A 140 -13.91 -13.16 -6.98
CA ARG A 140 -12.88 -12.64 -7.90
C ARG A 140 -11.62 -12.16 -7.16
N TYR A 141 -11.46 -12.47 -5.88
CA TYR A 141 -10.24 -12.19 -5.13
C TYR A 141 -9.81 -13.37 -4.27
N ASP A 142 -8.51 -13.45 -4.00
CA ASP A 142 -7.91 -14.26 -2.94
C ASP A 142 -7.04 -13.35 -2.07
N LEU A 143 -7.28 -13.35 -0.76
CA LEU A 143 -6.52 -12.58 0.21
C LEU A 143 -5.92 -13.52 1.24
N THR A 144 -4.60 -13.65 1.24
CA THR A 144 -3.84 -14.43 2.21
C THR A 144 -3.00 -13.51 3.09
N ILE A 145 -3.11 -13.68 4.40
CA ILE A 145 -2.35 -12.90 5.39
C ILE A 145 -1.59 -13.88 6.28
N SER A 146 -0.29 -13.68 6.41
CA SER A 146 0.58 -14.53 7.22
C SER A 146 1.51 -13.69 8.08
N THR A 147 1.63 -14.08 9.35
CA THR A 147 2.47 -13.41 10.34
C THR A 147 3.46 -14.42 10.90
N THR A 148 4.74 -14.04 10.97
CA THR A 148 5.78 -14.79 11.67
C THR A 148 6.20 -14.05 12.94
N ALA A 149 7.26 -14.49 13.60
CA ALA A 149 7.80 -13.77 14.76
C ALA A 149 8.33 -12.37 14.40
N THR A 150 8.78 -12.18 13.15
CA THR A 150 9.50 -10.97 12.71
C THR A 150 8.91 -10.32 11.46
N THR A 151 7.88 -10.92 10.84
CA THR A 151 7.31 -10.41 9.58
C THR A 151 5.79 -10.47 9.57
N TYR A 152 5.19 -9.52 8.86
CA TYR A 152 3.79 -9.52 8.48
C TYR A 152 3.71 -9.45 6.96
N LYS A 153 2.95 -10.34 6.33
CA LYS A 153 2.86 -10.45 4.88
C LYS A 153 1.41 -10.56 4.43
N VAL A 154 1.08 -9.81 3.38
CA VAL A 154 -0.21 -9.85 2.69
C VAL A 154 0.04 -10.21 1.23
N ASN A 155 -0.74 -11.15 0.72
CA ASN A 155 -0.85 -11.44 -0.70
C ASN A 155 -2.30 -11.27 -1.13
N LEU A 156 -2.51 -10.49 -2.18
CA LEU A 156 -3.81 -10.27 -2.79
C LEU A 156 -3.71 -10.64 -4.27
N THR A 157 -4.58 -11.55 -4.71
CA THR A 157 -4.84 -11.82 -6.12
C THR A 157 -6.22 -11.27 -6.45
N LEU A 158 -6.34 -10.56 -7.56
CA LEU A 158 -7.58 -9.89 -7.94
C LEU A 158 -7.86 -10.05 -9.44
N ASN A 159 -9.01 -10.60 -9.80
CA ASN A 159 -9.47 -10.64 -11.18
C ASN A 159 -10.19 -9.32 -11.51
N LEU A 160 -9.65 -8.59 -12.49
CA LEU A 160 -10.11 -7.27 -12.93
C LEU A 160 -11.19 -7.33 -14.02
N SER A 161 -11.64 -8.53 -14.42
CA SER A 161 -12.59 -8.75 -15.52
C SER A 161 -14.03 -8.65 -15.06
#